data_AF-N1J509-F1
#
_entry.id   AF-N1J509-F1
#
_cell.length_a   1.000
_cell.length_b   1.000
_cell.length_c   1.000
_cell.angle_alpha   90.00
_cell.angle_beta   90.00
_cell.angle_gamma   90.00
#
_symmetry.space_group_name_H-M   'P 1'
#
loop_
_entity.id
_entity.type
_entity.pdbx_description
1 polymer ?
#
loop_
_entity_poly.entity_id
_entity_poly.type
_entity_poly.pdbx_seq_one_letter_code
_entity_poly.pdbx_strand_id
1 'polypeptide(L)'
;MPLTTKSIKKSIFPERTSCFAAADTQFVNEEMVRDAPYFSGDEKFVDTQKIKGVSAPNETKSLPSSNFFDKITIMAGSSGIFFISLILIGIWLILGIVFGVTDTWQIMFQNASSIQVYITDILLIRQQQNANQALLTTLAELQSRRETCARLLAKIPESKYGNSNEKNGCIIDSKSFDGNSDWQDYLLIAKPTGIRLSWISICSIVAQALGSIWSFILYWIGIGIWVAVGPSLGFSNTWQLYINTATALALTFTSIFLQNIQQHQENKLSRCLEQALKIDAGIELQLRALTGDQKPNPIYTVPAAPRSFIERLIDGFADIMGSGAGVVISLLFTVIWIISGPALKFNDNWWLIIGTFTGLIGFIDGFILRSLYFREESFTKFQFQKLASSDSILLEKLHILYKQEEPRTLGFAERISLSIGNACGHRYASVGSVAVVIILLIVASSMLWSESGQLLCNTPTMIVEGFLLLVLIQAHNHANEERAADFSGLLKRRLLLHGSVLSLT
;
A
#
# COMPACT_ATOMS: atom_id res chain seq x y z
N MET A 1 26.95 14.51 12.36
CA MET A 1 27.40 14.39 10.95
C MET A 1 26.57 15.33 10.10
N PRO A 2 27.15 16.22 9.29
CA PRO A 2 26.35 17.11 8.45
C PRO A 2 25.72 16.28 7.33
N LEU A 3 24.39 16.26 7.29
CA LEU A 3 23.62 15.65 6.21
C LEU A 3 23.97 16.37 4.90
N THR A 4 24.66 15.68 4.00
CA THR A 4 24.95 16.22 2.67
C THR A 4 23.64 16.48 1.93
N THR A 5 23.57 17.55 1.14
CA THR A 5 22.39 17.93 0.34
C THR A 5 21.88 16.81 -0.57
N LYS A 6 22.75 15.87 -0.98
CA LYS A 6 22.37 14.62 -1.67
C LYS A 6 21.58 13.64 -0.78
N SER A 7 21.96 13.48 0.49
CA SER A 7 21.24 12.63 1.46
C SER A 7 19.88 13.21 1.80
N ILE A 8 19.76 14.53 1.91
CA ILE A 8 18.49 15.23 2.10
C ILE A 8 17.60 15.06 0.87
N LYS A 9 18.13 15.28 -0.35
CA LYS A 9 17.37 15.10 -1.60
C LYS A 9 16.87 13.66 -1.79
N LYS A 10 17.70 12.67 -1.45
CA LYS A 10 17.35 11.23 -1.49
C LYS A 10 16.38 10.80 -0.38
N SER A 11 16.34 11.54 0.73
CA SER A 11 15.33 11.35 1.80
C SER A 11 13.99 12.03 1.50
N ILE A 12 14.00 13.07 0.66
CA ILE A 12 12.84 13.88 0.31
C ILE A 12 12.08 13.25 -0.87
N PHE A 13 12.77 12.86 -1.95
CA PHE A 13 12.11 12.31 -3.15
C PHE A 13 12.37 10.81 -3.29
N PRO A 14 11.34 9.94 -3.34
CA PRO A 14 11.53 8.54 -3.67
C PRO A 14 12.00 8.40 -5.13
N GLU A 15 13.15 7.77 -5.34
CA GLU A 15 13.67 7.50 -6.69
C GLU A 15 12.79 6.43 -7.37
N ARG A 16 11.93 6.82 -8.32
CA ARG A 16 11.17 5.89 -9.18
C ARG A 16 12.03 5.34 -10.33
N THR A 17 13.20 4.84 -9.98
CA THR A 17 14.07 4.09 -10.89
C THR A 17 13.56 2.67 -11.07
N SER A 18 14.07 1.95 -12.07
CA SER A 18 13.91 0.49 -12.12
C SER A 18 14.30 -0.11 -10.76
N CYS A 19 13.49 -1.04 -10.29
CA CYS A 19 13.76 -1.75 -9.04
C CYS A 19 14.73 -2.88 -9.37
N PHE A 20 15.83 -2.94 -8.63
CA PHE A 20 16.86 -3.97 -8.77
C PHE A 20 17.03 -4.66 -7.44
N ALA A 21 17.00 -5.98 -7.44
CA ALA A 21 17.36 -6.75 -6.27
C ALA A 21 18.10 -8.02 -6.69
N ALA A 22 19.17 -8.33 -5.96
CA ALA A 22 19.78 -9.66 -5.97
C ALA A 22 19.43 -10.34 -4.65
N ALA A 23 18.97 -11.58 -4.73
CA ALA A 23 18.70 -12.34 -3.54
C ALA A 23 19.99 -12.73 -2.80
N ASP A 24 19.97 -12.68 -1.47
CA ASP A 24 21.11 -13.15 -0.66
C ASP A 24 21.45 -14.60 -1.01
N THR A 25 22.70 -14.78 -1.46
CA THR A 25 23.25 -16.06 -1.93
C THR A 25 23.51 -17.00 -0.77
N GLN A 26 23.01 -18.24 -0.88
CA GLN A 26 23.25 -19.28 0.12
C GLN A 26 24.52 -20.05 -0.22
N PHE A 27 25.64 -19.75 0.43
CA PHE A 27 26.89 -20.46 0.17
C PHE A 27 26.93 -21.82 0.89
N VAL A 28 27.39 -22.86 0.20
CA VAL A 28 27.67 -24.18 0.78
C VAL A 28 29.16 -24.33 1.12
N ASN A 29 29.50 -25.14 2.12
CA ASN A 29 30.89 -25.35 2.55
C ASN A 29 31.71 -26.12 1.50
N GLU A 30 33.03 -25.99 1.52
CA GLU A 30 33.91 -26.67 0.55
C GLU A 30 33.76 -28.21 0.53
N GLU A 31 33.48 -28.82 1.69
CA GLU A 31 33.21 -30.26 1.80
C GLU A 31 31.95 -30.65 1.02
N MET A 32 30.84 -29.90 1.22
CA MET A 32 29.59 -30.12 0.49
C MET A 32 29.73 -29.92 -1.02
N VAL A 33 30.62 -29.03 -1.47
CA VAL A 33 30.91 -28.86 -2.90
C VAL A 33 31.61 -30.08 -3.47
N ARG A 34 32.61 -30.62 -2.75
CA ARG A 34 33.38 -31.79 -3.20
C ARG A 34 32.53 -33.05 -3.24
N ASP A 35 31.61 -33.18 -2.29
CA ASP A 35 30.71 -34.32 -2.16
C ASP A 35 29.42 -34.15 -3.00
N ALA A 36 29.30 -33.08 -3.77
CA ALA A 36 28.09 -32.79 -4.53
C ALA A 36 27.87 -33.83 -5.66
N PRO A 37 26.74 -34.54 -5.67
CA PRO A 37 26.49 -35.65 -6.59
C PRO A 37 26.44 -35.23 -8.07
N TYR A 38 26.11 -33.97 -8.35
CA TYR A 38 26.01 -33.42 -9.71
C TYR A 38 27.06 -32.33 -9.98
N PHE A 39 28.20 -32.40 -9.29
CA PHE A 39 29.30 -31.48 -9.52
C PHE A 39 29.83 -31.58 -10.95
N SER A 40 29.81 -30.47 -11.69
CA SER A 40 30.48 -30.36 -12.98
C SER A 40 31.89 -29.83 -12.73
N GLY A 41 32.93 -30.65 -12.97
CA GLY A 41 34.34 -30.35 -12.66
C GLY A 41 34.95 -29.07 -13.26
N ASP A 42 34.19 -28.28 -14.02
CA ASP A 42 34.57 -26.99 -14.61
C ASP A 42 34.37 -25.78 -13.67
N GLU A 43 33.80 -25.96 -12.47
CA GLU A 43 33.55 -24.86 -11.56
C GLU A 43 34.78 -24.54 -10.69
N LYS A 44 35.48 -23.46 -11.04
CA LYS A 44 36.57 -22.91 -10.21
C LYS A 44 36.03 -22.55 -8.84
N PHE A 45 36.71 -23.00 -7.77
CA PHE A 45 36.47 -22.51 -6.41
C PHE A 45 36.55 -20.99 -6.41
N VAL A 46 35.39 -20.35 -6.27
CA VAL A 46 35.32 -18.89 -6.20
C VAL A 46 35.63 -18.50 -4.76
N ASP A 47 36.74 -17.80 -4.57
CA ASP A 47 37.17 -17.28 -3.27
C ASP A 47 36.05 -16.42 -2.66
N THR A 48 35.41 -16.93 -1.61
CA THR A 48 34.26 -16.30 -0.94
C THR A 48 34.58 -14.92 -0.39
N GLN A 49 35.87 -14.59 -0.16
CA GLN A 49 36.30 -13.25 0.24
C GLN A 49 36.30 -12.24 -0.91
N LYS A 50 36.47 -12.67 -2.18
CA LYS A 50 36.37 -11.81 -3.38
C LYS A 50 34.92 -11.57 -3.85
N ILE A 51 33.98 -12.45 -3.50
CA ILE A 51 32.56 -12.37 -3.95
C ILE A 51 31.76 -11.27 -3.23
N LYS A 52 32.22 -10.79 -2.07
CA LYS A 52 31.63 -9.60 -1.40
C LYS A 52 31.61 -8.33 -2.28
N GLY A 53 32.22 -8.37 -3.48
CA GLY A 53 32.24 -7.27 -4.45
C GLY A 53 31.32 -7.41 -5.69
N VAL A 54 30.50 -8.47 -5.84
CA VAL A 54 29.62 -8.63 -7.03
C VAL A 54 28.20 -8.10 -6.80
N SER A 55 27.78 -8.01 -5.54
CA SER A 55 26.58 -7.27 -5.11
C SER A 55 26.96 -6.49 -3.86
N ALA A 56 26.92 -5.17 -3.90
CA ALA A 56 27.20 -4.37 -2.71
C ALA A 56 26.18 -4.74 -1.60
N PRO A 57 26.53 -4.65 -0.30
CA PRO A 57 25.58 -4.91 0.80
C PRO A 57 24.31 -4.03 0.76
N ASN A 58 24.37 -2.94 0.01
CA ASN A 58 23.26 -2.02 -0.23
C ASN A 58 22.35 -2.46 -1.41
N GLU A 59 22.80 -3.44 -2.20
CA GLU A 59 22.14 -4.00 -3.41
C GLU A 59 21.49 -5.36 -3.14
N THR A 60 21.73 -5.95 -1.96
CA THR A 60 21.13 -7.22 -1.51
C THR A 60 20.10 -7.05 -0.39
N LYS A 61 19.87 -5.82 0.11
CA LYS A 61 18.88 -5.57 1.16
C LYS A 61 17.52 -5.24 0.57
N SER A 62 16.53 -6.10 0.83
CA SER A 62 15.11 -5.95 0.52
C SER A 62 14.46 -4.66 1.02
N LEU A 63 15.04 -4.02 2.03
CA LEU A 63 14.48 -2.85 2.70
C LEU A 63 15.53 -1.72 2.77
N PRO A 64 15.30 -0.57 2.11
CA PRO A 64 16.06 0.64 2.35
C PRO A 64 16.04 0.99 3.85
N SER A 65 17.11 1.59 4.38
CA SER A 65 17.10 2.08 5.76
C SER A 65 15.96 3.09 5.94
N SER A 66 15.05 2.83 6.88
CA SER A 66 13.87 3.69 7.10
C SER A 66 14.30 5.09 7.54
N ASN A 67 13.88 6.09 6.77
CA ASN A 67 14.12 7.48 7.08
C ASN A 67 13.19 7.94 8.22
N PHE A 68 13.45 9.13 8.77
CA PHE A 68 12.64 9.71 9.84
C PHE A 68 11.14 9.79 9.47
N PHE A 69 10.83 10.22 8.26
CA PHE A 69 9.44 10.32 7.77
C PHE A 69 8.75 8.96 7.62
N ASP A 70 9.49 7.90 7.28
CA ASP A 70 8.91 6.55 7.18
C ASP A 70 8.50 6.04 8.55
N LYS A 71 9.25 6.39 9.60
CA LYS A 71 8.88 6.07 10.99
C LYS A 71 7.62 6.82 11.42
N ILE A 72 7.45 8.08 11.00
CA ILE A 72 6.22 8.84 11.25
C ILE A 72 5.03 8.16 10.57
N THR A 73 5.17 7.77 9.31
CA THR A 73 4.12 7.07 8.56
C THR A 73 3.71 5.77 9.26
N ILE A 74 4.68 4.94 9.67
CA ILE A 74 4.40 3.69 10.42
C ILE A 74 3.72 3.97 11.76
N MET A 75 4.15 5.03 12.46
CA MET A 75 3.55 5.43 13.73
C MET A 75 2.09 5.89 13.54
N ALA A 76 1.83 6.70 12.52
CA ALA A 76 0.49 7.21 12.17
C ALA A 76 -0.50 6.06 11.86
N GLY A 77 -0.03 5.01 11.18
CA GLY A 77 -0.81 3.79 10.94
C GLY A 77 -0.95 2.85 12.14
N SER A 78 -0.39 3.18 13.32
CA SER A 78 -0.48 2.30 14.49
C SER A 78 -1.87 2.31 15.13
N SER A 79 -2.28 1.17 15.71
CA SER A 79 -3.57 1.10 16.43
C SER A 79 -3.63 2.04 17.63
N GLY A 80 -2.50 2.39 18.24
CA GLY A 80 -2.45 3.36 19.34
C GLY A 80 -2.91 4.76 18.90
N ILE A 81 -2.39 5.25 17.77
CA ILE A 81 -2.81 6.55 17.22
C ILE A 81 -4.27 6.54 16.79
N PHE A 82 -4.76 5.43 16.23
CA PHE A 82 -6.17 5.26 15.92
C PHE A 82 -7.06 5.43 17.15
N PHE A 83 -6.77 4.74 18.28
CA PHE A 83 -7.57 4.87 19.50
C PHE A 83 -7.45 6.25 20.15
N ILE A 84 -6.27 6.86 20.15
CA ILE A 84 -6.09 8.24 20.64
C ILE A 84 -6.98 9.20 19.84
N SER A 85 -7.02 9.04 18.52
CA SER A 85 -7.85 9.88 17.65
C SER A 85 -9.35 9.67 17.92
N LEU A 86 -9.80 8.44 18.14
CA LEU A 86 -11.18 8.16 18.55
C LEU A 86 -11.53 8.79 19.91
N ILE A 87 -10.61 8.77 20.87
CA ILE A 87 -10.79 9.42 22.17
C ILE A 87 -10.93 10.93 21.99
N LEU A 88 -10.09 11.55 21.15
CA LEU A 88 -10.18 12.99 20.87
C LEU A 88 -11.52 13.38 20.21
N ILE A 89 -11.99 12.58 19.25
CA ILE A 89 -13.32 12.77 18.64
C ILE A 89 -14.42 12.61 19.69
N GLY A 90 -14.32 11.61 20.58
CA GLY A 90 -15.28 11.40 21.66
C GLY A 90 -15.30 12.53 22.68
N ILE A 91 -14.13 13.04 23.06
CA ILE A 91 -14.00 14.22 23.94
C ILE A 91 -14.67 15.43 23.30
N TRP A 92 -14.40 15.69 22.02
CA TRP A 92 -15.06 16.76 21.29
C TRP A 92 -16.59 16.58 21.30
N LEU A 93 -17.11 15.39 21.00
CA LEU A 93 -18.55 15.15 21.01
C LEU A 93 -19.18 15.43 22.39
N ILE A 94 -18.54 14.96 23.47
CA ILE A 94 -19.03 15.16 24.84
C ILE A 94 -19.00 16.65 25.22
N LEU A 95 -17.91 17.35 24.91
CA LEU A 95 -17.81 18.78 25.19
C LEU A 95 -18.85 19.59 24.41
N GLY A 96 -19.16 19.23 23.16
CA GLY A 96 -20.21 19.87 22.37
C GLY A 96 -21.60 19.70 22.99
N ILE A 97 -21.90 18.53 23.57
CA ILE A 97 -23.16 18.28 24.29
C ILE A 97 -23.25 19.12 25.57
N VAL A 98 -22.13 19.30 26.28
CA VAL A 98 -22.08 20.02 27.56
C VAL A 98 -22.10 21.54 27.39
N PHE A 99 -21.31 22.07 26.45
CA PHE A 99 -21.08 23.51 26.27
C PHE A 99 -21.92 24.14 25.15
N GLY A 100 -22.62 23.33 24.35
CA GLY A 100 -23.46 23.76 23.25
C GLY A 100 -22.76 23.72 21.89
N VAL A 101 -23.54 23.46 20.84
CA VAL A 101 -23.09 23.28 19.45
C VAL A 101 -23.14 24.58 18.66
N THR A 102 -22.32 25.57 19.04
CA THR A 102 -22.24 26.86 18.34
C THR A 102 -21.58 26.72 16.96
N ASP A 103 -21.74 27.74 16.10
CA ASP A 103 -21.06 27.76 14.79
C ASP A 103 -19.54 27.75 14.95
N THR A 104 -19.00 28.50 15.92
CA THR A 104 -17.57 28.46 16.25
C THR A 104 -17.11 27.07 16.70
N TRP A 105 -17.93 26.35 17.48
CA TRP A 105 -17.62 24.98 17.93
C TRP A 105 -17.47 24.01 16.75
N GLN A 106 -18.38 24.12 15.78
CA GLN A 106 -18.37 23.34 14.54
C GLN A 106 -17.17 23.67 13.64
N ILE A 107 -16.91 24.97 13.42
CA ILE A 107 -15.78 25.46 12.61
C ILE A 107 -14.43 25.00 13.19
N MET A 108 -14.27 25.02 14.52
CA MET A 108 -13.05 24.55 15.17
C MET A 108 -12.77 23.08 14.87
N PHE A 109 -13.79 22.22 14.96
CA PHE A 109 -13.62 20.81 14.62
C PHE A 109 -13.37 20.61 13.14
N GLN A 110 -14.09 21.32 12.28
CA GLN A 110 -13.89 21.25 10.84
C GLN A 110 -12.45 21.58 10.48
N ASN A 111 -11.88 22.65 11.02
CA ASN A 111 -10.49 23.03 10.76
C ASN A 111 -9.48 22.03 11.31
N ALA A 112 -9.71 21.52 12.52
CA ALA A 112 -8.85 20.47 13.10
C ALA A 112 -8.89 19.19 12.24
N SER A 113 -10.09 18.80 11.80
CA SER A 113 -10.32 17.69 10.88
C SER A 113 -9.61 17.90 9.56
N SER A 114 -9.81 19.04 8.88
CA SER A 114 -9.19 19.27 7.57
C SER A 114 -7.67 19.29 7.63
N ILE A 115 -7.07 19.83 8.71
CA ILE A 115 -5.62 19.73 8.93
C ILE A 115 -5.19 18.27 9.11
N GLN A 116 -5.91 17.51 9.94
CA GLN A 116 -5.58 16.10 10.17
C GLN A 116 -5.69 15.28 8.90
N VAL A 117 -6.79 15.41 8.15
CA VAL A 117 -7.04 14.66 6.91
C VAL A 117 -5.95 14.99 5.89
N TYR A 118 -5.63 16.27 5.73
CA TYR A 118 -4.55 16.72 4.85
C TYR A 118 -3.18 16.11 5.21
N ILE A 119 -2.84 16.04 6.50
CA ILE A 119 -1.62 15.36 6.96
C ILE A 119 -1.70 13.85 6.67
N THR A 120 -2.85 13.24 6.92
CA THR A 120 -3.05 11.81 6.68
C THR A 120 -2.96 11.46 5.20
N ASP A 121 -3.47 12.28 4.28
CA ASP A 121 -3.38 12.04 2.84
C ASP A 121 -1.93 12.05 2.35
N ILE A 122 -1.13 13.02 2.80
CA ILE A 122 0.32 13.05 2.57
C ILE A 122 0.98 11.75 3.06
N LEU A 123 0.63 11.31 4.26
CA LEU A 123 1.18 10.09 4.84
C LEU A 123 0.69 8.83 4.13
N LEU A 124 -0.54 8.80 3.62
CA LEU A 124 -1.12 7.70 2.84
C LEU A 124 -0.41 7.54 1.49
N ILE A 125 -0.13 8.64 0.79
CA ILE A 125 0.68 8.61 -0.44
C ILE A 125 2.05 8.01 -0.14
N ARG A 126 2.71 8.49 0.92
CA ARG A 126 4.03 7.98 1.31
C ARG A 126 3.98 6.50 1.68
N GLN A 127 2.97 6.11 2.44
CA GLN A 127 2.74 4.73 2.87
C GLN A 127 2.60 3.81 1.66
N GLN A 128 1.73 4.18 0.72
CA GLN A 128 1.47 3.43 -0.51
C GLN A 128 2.73 3.29 -1.38
N GLN A 129 3.48 4.38 -1.59
CA GLN A 129 4.73 4.35 -2.35
C GLN A 129 5.78 3.43 -1.72
N ASN A 130 5.97 3.55 -0.40
CA ASN A 130 6.92 2.72 0.35
C ASN A 130 6.52 1.24 0.30
N ALA A 131 5.23 0.93 0.49
CA ALA A 131 4.71 -0.43 0.45
C ALA A 131 4.88 -1.06 -0.93
N ASN A 132 4.54 -0.32 -1.99
CA ASN A 132 4.70 -0.79 -3.37
C ASN A 132 6.18 -1.03 -3.71
N GLN A 133 7.10 -0.15 -3.31
CA GLN A 133 8.53 -0.34 -3.53
C GLN A 133 9.07 -1.58 -2.79
N ALA A 134 8.71 -1.77 -1.52
CA ALA A 134 9.11 -2.94 -0.74
C ALA A 134 8.59 -4.24 -1.36
N LEU A 135 7.34 -4.23 -1.83
CA LEU A 135 6.70 -5.36 -2.50
C LEU A 135 7.42 -5.72 -3.81
N LEU A 136 7.68 -4.74 -4.68
CA LEU A 136 8.38 -4.95 -5.94
C LEU A 136 9.82 -5.44 -5.73
N THR A 137 10.51 -4.93 -4.71
CA THR A 137 11.86 -5.37 -4.34
C THR A 137 11.84 -6.83 -3.90
N THR A 138 10.87 -7.20 -3.06
CA THR A 138 10.71 -8.60 -2.62
C THR A 138 10.37 -9.53 -3.80
N LEU A 139 9.52 -9.10 -4.72
CA LEU A 139 9.23 -9.85 -5.94
C LEU A 139 10.47 -10.00 -6.84
N ALA A 140 11.32 -8.97 -6.92
CA ALA A 140 12.57 -9.04 -7.65
C ALA A 140 13.54 -10.05 -7.02
N GLU A 141 13.63 -10.12 -5.69
CA GLU A 141 14.42 -11.14 -4.99
C GLU A 141 13.90 -12.56 -5.24
N LEU A 142 12.59 -12.77 -5.19
CA LEU A 142 11.98 -14.08 -5.51
C LEU A 142 12.29 -14.50 -6.95
N GLN A 143 12.28 -13.57 -7.89
CA GLN A 143 12.66 -13.83 -9.28
C GLN A 143 14.16 -14.11 -9.43
N SER A 144 15.02 -13.36 -8.75
CA SER A 144 16.47 -13.57 -8.70
C SER A 144 16.81 -14.98 -8.21
N ARG A 145 16.24 -15.43 -7.08
CA ARG A 145 16.42 -16.81 -6.60
C ARG A 145 15.87 -17.83 -7.58
N ARG A 146 14.71 -17.56 -8.18
CA ARG A 146 14.10 -18.47 -9.16
C ARG A 146 15.01 -18.71 -10.36
N GLU A 147 15.68 -17.68 -10.89
CA GLU A 147 16.65 -17.84 -11.98
C GLU A 147 17.82 -18.73 -11.58
N THR A 148 18.33 -18.58 -10.35
CA THR A 148 19.32 -19.48 -9.79
C THR A 148 18.78 -20.91 -9.68
N CYS A 149 17.63 -21.13 -9.05
CA CYS A 149 17.05 -22.46 -8.91
C CYS A 149 16.84 -23.15 -10.27
N ALA A 150 16.36 -22.42 -11.28
CA ALA A 150 16.20 -22.94 -12.64
C ALA A 150 17.54 -23.38 -13.25
N ARG A 151 18.60 -22.58 -13.06
CA ARG A 151 19.96 -22.88 -13.51
C ARG A 151 20.57 -24.07 -12.79
N LEU A 152 20.32 -24.22 -11.48
CA LEU A 152 20.82 -25.36 -10.69
C LEU A 152 20.11 -26.65 -11.05
N LEU A 153 18.77 -26.61 -11.18
CA LEU A 153 17.99 -27.76 -11.64
C LEU A 153 18.42 -28.21 -13.03
N ALA A 154 18.75 -27.31 -13.94
CA ALA A 154 19.23 -27.68 -15.27
C ALA A 154 20.53 -28.52 -15.28
N LYS A 155 21.29 -28.54 -14.18
CA LYS A 155 22.47 -29.42 -14.01
C LYS A 155 22.09 -30.86 -13.61
N ILE A 156 20.90 -31.06 -13.08
CA ILE A 156 20.43 -32.37 -12.60
C ILE A 156 19.76 -33.10 -13.79
N PRO A 157 20.10 -34.38 -14.05
CA PRO A 157 19.48 -35.16 -15.11
C PRO A 157 17.96 -35.32 -14.89
N GLU A 158 17.16 -35.15 -15.94
CA GLU A 158 15.69 -35.25 -15.87
C GLU A 158 15.20 -36.61 -15.35
N SER A 159 15.97 -37.68 -15.54
CA SER A 159 15.68 -39.03 -15.04
C SER A 159 15.64 -39.14 -13.52
N LYS A 160 16.16 -38.14 -12.80
CA LYS A 160 16.15 -38.09 -11.34
C LYS A 160 14.92 -37.39 -10.78
N TYR A 161 14.17 -36.67 -11.61
CA TYR A 161 12.93 -36.06 -11.18
C TYR A 161 11.90 -37.17 -10.91
N GLY A 162 11.29 -37.14 -9.72
CA GLY A 162 10.35 -38.19 -9.29
C GLY A 162 9.12 -38.27 -10.21
N ASN A 163 8.58 -39.47 -10.41
CA ASN A 163 7.33 -39.66 -11.14
C ASN A 163 6.13 -39.04 -10.38
N SER A 164 5.26 -38.36 -11.11
CA SER A 164 4.14 -37.51 -10.64
C SER A 164 3.12 -38.17 -9.71
N ASN A 165 3.09 -39.51 -9.60
CA ASN A 165 1.93 -40.22 -9.05
C ASN A 165 2.01 -40.58 -7.55
N GLU A 166 3.13 -40.34 -6.86
CA GLU A 166 3.27 -40.69 -5.42
C GLU A 166 3.28 -39.49 -4.45
N LYS A 167 3.28 -38.23 -4.93
CA LYS A 167 3.57 -37.06 -4.06
C LYS A 167 2.52 -35.95 -4.09
N ASN A 168 1.23 -36.31 -3.93
CA ASN A 168 0.20 -35.31 -3.63
C ASN A 168 0.22 -34.83 -2.17
N GLY A 169 1.02 -35.44 -1.29
CA GLY A 169 1.25 -34.96 0.07
C GLY A 169 2.68 -34.49 0.25
N CYS A 170 2.92 -33.18 0.11
CA CYS A 170 4.21 -32.63 0.53
C CYS A 170 4.24 -32.60 2.07
N ILE A 171 5.02 -33.47 2.71
CA ILE A 171 5.13 -33.49 4.17
C ILE A 171 6.15 -32.43 4.60
N ILE A 172 5.70 -31.44 5.37
CA ILE A 172 6.57 -30.41 5.98
C ILE A 172 6.38 -30.56 7.49
N ASP A 173 7.48 -30.75 8.25
CA ASP A 173 7.46 -30.92 9.71
C ASP A 173 6.38 -31.90 10.19
N SER A 174 6.34 -33.11 9.62
CA SER A 174 5.38 -34.19 9.95
C SER A 174 3.90 -33.90 9.65
N LYS A 175 3.57 -32.81 8.95
CA LYS A 175 2.20 -32.53 8.46
C LYS A 175 2.13 -32.64 6.93
N SER A 176 1.18 -33.43 6.44
CA SER A 176 0.85 -33.51 5.02
C SER A 176 0.24 -32.20 4.52
N PHE A 177 0.82 -31.61 3.49
CA PHE A 177 0.20 -30.56 2.71
C PHE A 177 -0.97 -31.14 1.93
N ASP A 178 -2.19 -30.93 2.41
CA ASP A 178 -3.42 -31.09 1.63
C ASP A 178 -3.70 -29.74 0.95
N GLY A 179 -3.99 -29.73 -0.35
CA GLY A 179 -4.22 -28.51 -1.13
C GLY A 179 -5.35 -27.61 -0.61
N ASN A 180 -6.12 -28.08 0.37
CA ASN A 180 -7.18 -27.40 1.12
C ASN A 180 -6.74 -26.73 2.44
N SER A 181 -5.49 -26.90 2.88
CA SER A 181 -5.00 -26.32 4.13
C SER A 181 -4.79 -24.80 4.01
N ASP A 182 -5.30 -24.06 4.99
CA ASP A 182 -5.28 -22.60 5.00
C ASP A 182 -3.83 -22.11 5.20
N TRP A 183 -3.35 -21.20 4.36
CA TRP A 183 -1.95 -20.74 4.38
C TRP A 183 -1.49 -20.17 5.71
N GLN A 184 -2.45 -19.64 6.47
CA GLN A 184 -2.29 -19.18 7.83
C GLN A 184 -1.69 -20.25 8.76
N ASP A 185 -1.94 -21.54 8.52
CA ASP A 185 -1.44 -22.63 9.36
C ASP A 185 0.05 -22.94 9.16
N TYR A 186 0.62 -22.55 8.00
CA TYR A 186 2.05 -22.71 7.68
C TYR A 186 2.89 -21.48 7.99
N LEU A 187 2.24 -20.34 8.20
CA LEU A 187 2.92 -19.17 8.71
C LEU A 187 3.28 -19.44 10.18
N LEU A 188 4.58 -19.46 10.52
CA LEU A 188 5.09 -19.45 11.90
C LEU A 188 4.78 -18.12 12.63
N ILE A 189 3.63 -17.52 12.35
CA ILE A 189 3.15 -16.32 13.00
C ILE A 189 2.54 -16.75 14.33
N ALA A 190 3.11 -16.27 15.43
CA ALA A 190 2.54 -16.44 16.75
C ALA A 190 1.04 -16.10 16.73
N LYS A 191 0.19 -17.05 17.16
CA LYS A 191 -1.26 -16.83 17.23
C LYS A 191 -1.51 -15.54 18.02
N PRO A 192 -2.19 -14.54 17.44
CA PRO A 192 -2.41 -13.27 18.12
C PRO A 192 -3.25 -13.48 19.38
N THR A 193 -3.08 -12.60 20.37
CA THR A 193 -3.87 -12.60 21.60
C THR A 193 -5.36 -12.45 21.29
N GLY A 194 -6.24 -12.96 22.16
CA GLY A 194 -7.70 -12.92 21.93
C GLY A 194 -8.23 -11.53 21.64
N ILE A 195 -7.75 -10.51 22.37
CA ILE A 195 -8.14 -9.10 22.15
C ILE A 195 -7.72 -8.63 20.75
N ARG A 196 -6.51 -8.99 20.30
CA ARG A 196 -6.00 -8.60 18.98
C ARG A 196 -6.76 -9.29 17.85
N LEU A 197 -7.18 -10.54 18.06
CA LEU A 197 -8.05 -11.26 17.11
C LEU A 197 -9.40 -10.57 16.97
N SER A 198 -10.06 -10.24 18.09
CA SER A 198 -11.32 -9.50 18.07
C SER A 198 -11.18 -8.15 17.37
N TRP A 199 -10.10 -7.41 17.65
CA TRP A 199 -9.81 -6.14 16.98
C TRP A 199 -9.68 -6.29 15.46
N ILE A 200 -8.86 -7.24 14.99
CA ILE A 200 -8.68 -7.49 13.55
C ILE A 200 -10.00 -7.88 12.89
N SER A 201 -10.81 -8.70 13.55
CA SER A 201 -12.13 -9.10 13.05
C SER A 201 -13.07 -7.91 12.90
N ILE A 202 -13.16 -7.05 13.93
CA ILE A 202 -13.97 -5.83 13.88
C ILE A 202 -13.49 -4.91 12.76
N CYS A 203 -12.19 -4.64 12.64
CA CYS A 203 -11.64 -3.84 11.55
C CYS A 203 -11.99 -4.42 10.18
N SER A 204 -11.92 -5.75 10.01
CA SER A 204 -12.30 -6.39 8.75
C SER A 204 -13.77 -6.16 8.41
N ILE A 205 -14.67 -6.28 9.39
CA ILE A 205 -16.11 -6.05 9.19
C ILE A 205 -16.37 -4.60 8.82
N VAL A 206 -15.76 -3.64 9.55
CA VAL A 206 -15.92 -2.21 9.29
C VAL A 206 -15.35 -1.84 7.92
N ALA A 207 -14.17 -2.36 7.55
CA ALA A 207 -13.57 -2.13 6.24
C ALA A 207 -14.46 -2.67 5.11
N GLN A 208 -15.00 -3.88 5.25
CA GLN A 208 -15.94 -4.46 4.27
C GLN A 208 -17.24 -3.63 4.16
N ALA A 209 -17.77 -3.15 5.29
CA ALA A 209 -18.97 -2.32 5.30
C ALA A 209 -18.73 -0.96 4.59
N LEU A 210 -17.65 -0.25 4.95
CA LEU A 210 -17.28 1.04 4.34
C LEU A 210 -16.91 0.90 2.86
N GLY A 211 -16.26 -0.20 2.48
CA GLY A 211 -15.90 -0.51 1.09
C GLY A 211 -17.03 -1.14 0.28
N SER A 212 -18.26 -1.17 0.77
CA SER A 212 -19.38 -1.79 0.06
C SER A 212 -20.10 -0.80 -0.86
N ILE A 213 -20.73 -1.30 -1.93
CA ILE A 213 -21.59 -0.47 -2.79
C ILE A 213 -22.73 0.19 -2.02
N TRP A 214 -23.22 -0.46 -0.96
CA TRP A 214 -24.26 0.08 -0.10
C TRP A 214 -23.77 1.31 0.67
N SER A 215 -22.51 1.33 1.10
CA SER A 215 -21.91 2.53 1.69
C SER A 215 -21.89 3.69 0.70
N PHE A 216 -21.56 3.44 -0.57
CA PHE A 216 -21.57 4.48 -1.61
C PHE A 216 -22.97 5.04 -1.85
N ILE A 217 -23.97 4.15 -1.93
CA ILE A 217 -25.37 4.53 -2.12
C ILE A 217 -25.86 5.36 -0.93
N LEU A 218 -25.62 4.89 0.30
CA LEU A 218 -26.03 5.62 1.51
C LEU A 218 -25.32 6.97 1.62
N TYR A 219 -24.05 7.06 1.25
CA TYR A 219 -23.30 8.30 1.21
C TYR A 219 -23.98 9.33 0.31
N TRP A 220 -24.24 8.98 -0.97
CA TRP A 220 -24.86 9.90 -1.92
C TRP A 220 -26.33 10.17 -1.64
N ILE A 221 -27.09 9.22 -1.07
CA ILE A 221 -28.45 9.47 -0.57
C ILE A 221 -28.41 10.51 0.55
N GLY A 222 -27.47 10.40 1.50
CA GLY A 222 -27.30 11.38 2.58
C GLY A 222 -27.04 12.78 2.05
N ILE A 223 -26.11 12.93 1.10
CA ILE A 223 -25.84 14.21 0.42
C ILE A 223 -27.09 14.70 -0.33
N GLY A 224 -27.78 13.82 -1.05
CA GLY A 224 -28.99 14.16 -1.79
C GLY A 224 -30.13 14.65 -0.89
N ILE A 225 -30.35 14.01 0.26
CA ILE A 225 -31.32 14.44 1.28
C ILE A 225 -30.94 15.83 1.80
N TRP A 226 -29.67 16.06 2.13
CA TRP A 226 -29.21 17.37 2.56
C TRP A 226 -29.45 18.46 1.50
N VAL A 227 -29.15 18.20 0.23
CA VAL A 227 -29.45 19.16 -0.85
C VAL A 227 -30.96 19.40 -0.98
N ALA A 228 -31.78 18.35 -0.90
CA ALA A 228 -33.23 18.44 -1.07
C ALA A 228 -33.96 19.17 0.07
N VAL A 229 -33.46 19.06 1.30
CA VAL A 229 -34.02 19.73 2.48
C VAL A 229 -33.56 21.19 2.61
N GLY A 230 -32.43 21.56 2.00
CA GLY A 230 -31.90 22.92 2.06
C GLY A 230 -32.87 24.04 1.68
N PRO A 231 -33.66 23.93 0.59
CA PRO A 231 -34.65 24.95 0.21
C PRO A 231 -35.74 25.18 1.27
N SER A 232 -36.23 24.14 1.93
CA SER A 232 -37.31 24.27 2.92
C SER A 232 -36.82 24.90 4.23
N LEU A 233 -35.53 24.77 4.54
CA LEU A 233 -34.88 25.38 5.70
C LEU A 233 -34.19 26.72 5.39
N GLY A 234 -34.23 27.17 4.13
CA GLY A 234 -33.54 28.36 3.67
C GLY A 234 -32.02 28.15 3.63
N PHE A 235 -31.47 27.90 2.44
CA PHE A 235 -30.03 27.76 2.24
C PHE A 235 -29.28 28.92 2.92
N SER A 236 -28.43 28.59 3.90
CA SER A 236 -27.69 29.53 4.74
C SER A 236 -26.26 29.05 4.98
N ASN A 237 -25.40 29.91 5.51
CA ASN A 237 -24.04 29.53 5.91
C ASN A 237 -24.07 28.44 7.00
N THR A 238 -24.99 28.55 7.97
CA THR A 238 -25.18 27.52 9.02
C THR A 238 -25.65 26.18 8.43
N TRP A 239 -26.50 26.19 7.40
CA TRP A 239 -26.90 24.96 6.69
C TRP A 239 -25.72 24.24 6.02
N GLN A 240 -24.79 25.00 5.45
CA GLN A 240 -23.54 24.46 4.89
C GLN A 240 -22.60 23.95 5.99
N LEU A 241 -22.57 24.61 7.14
CA LEU A 241 -21.74 24.20 8.27
C LEU A 241 -22.14 22.84 8.86
N TYR A 242 -23.43 22.50 8.87
CA TYR A 242 -23.89 21.19 9.33
C TYR A 242 -23.34 20.05 8.47
N ILE A 243 -23.43 20.18 7.14
CA ILE A 243 -22.89 19.13 6.26
C ILE A 243 -21.38 19.10 6.35
N ASN A 244 -20.71 20.25 6.47
CA ASN A 244 -19.26 20.32 6.63
C ASN A 244 -18.77 19.66 7.92
N THR A 245 -19.50 19.81 9.02
CA THR A 245 -19.15 19.15 10.29
C THR A 245 -19.38 17.64 10.17
N ALA A 246 -20.45 17.21 9.52
CA ALA A 246 -20.73 15.79 9.29
C ALA A 246 -19.68 15.14 8.36
N THR A 247 -19.30 15.81 7.28
CA THR A 247 -18.26 15.33 6.35
C THR A 247 -16.88 15.39 6.98
N ALA A 248 -16.55 16.42 7.78
CA ALA A 248 -15.33 16.48 8.58
C ALA A 248 -15.22 15.27 9.51
N LEU A 249 -16.29 14.95 10.25
CA LEU A 249 -16.29 13.78 11.13
C LEU A 249 -16.07 12.47 10.36
N ALA A 250 -16.74 12.32 9.22
CA ALA A 250 -16.58 11.17 8.36
C ALA A 250 -15.16 11.06 7.78
N LEU A 251 -14.58 12.15 7.28
CA LEU A 251 -13.22 12.24 6.76
C LEU A 251 -12.18 11.91 7.84
N THR A 252 -12.32 12.53 9.02
CA THR A 252 -11.42 12.29 10.15
C THR A 252 -11.40 10.80 10.50
N PHE A 253 -12.56 10.19 10.66
CA PHE A 253 -12.66 8.77 11.00
C PHE A 253 -12.16 7.86 9.86
N THR A 254 -12.59 8.09 8.63
CA THR A 254 -12.25 7.20 7.50
C THR A 254 -10.78 7.29 7.12
N SER A 255 -10.16 8.48 7.19
CA SER A 255 -8.73 8.66 6.90
C SER A 255 -7.83 7.94 7.91
N ILE A 256 -8.05 8.13 9.23
CA ILE A 256 -7.28 7.43 10.28
C ILE A 256 -7.54 5.92 10.26
N PHE A 257 -8.77 5.51 9.95
CA PHE A 257 -9.13 4.10 9.85
C PHE A 257 -8.44 3.45 8.65
N LEU A 258 -8.45 4.11 7.49
CA LEU A 258 -7.77 3.67 6.29
C LEU A 258 -6.26 3.53 6.52
N GLN A 259 -5.63 4.53 7.17
CA GLN A 259 -4.22 4.48 7.49
C GLN A 259 -3.87 3.31 8.41
N ASN A 260 -4.72 3.04 9.41
CA ASN A 260 -4.53 1.91 10.31
C ASN A 260 -4.67 0.56 9.61
N ILE A 261 -5.73 0.37 8.80
CA ILE A 261 -5.95 -0.91 8.12
C ILE A 261 -4.86 -1.17 7.07
N GLN A 262 -4.46 -0.17 6.29
CA GLN A 262 -3.36 -0.30 5.33
C GLN A 262 -2.08 -0.75 6.02
N GLN A 263 -1.73 -0.12 7.15
CA GLN A 263 -0.49 -0.45 7.86
C GLN A 263 -0.51 -1.89 8.40
N HIS A 264 -1.67 -2.37 8.87
CA HIS A 264 -1.84 -3.75 9.31
C HIS A 264 -1.71 -4.75 8.15
N GLN A 265 -2.33 -4.47 7.00
CA GLN A 265 -2.27 -5.35 5.83
C GLN A 265 -0.86 -5.40 5.23
N GLU A 266 -0.17 -4.25 5.13
CA GLU A 266 1.22 -4.18 4.67
C GLU A 266 2.16 -5.00 5.56
N ASN A 267 2.00 -4.88 6.88
CA ASN A 267 2.76 -5.67 7.85
C ASN A 267 2.47 -7.18 7.73
N LYS A 268 1.22 -7.56 7.42
CA LYS A 268 0.85 -8.96 7.18
C LYS A 268 1.51 -9.46 5.89
N LEU A 269 1.36 -8.72 4.78
CA LEU A 269 1.92 -9.07 3.49
C LEU A 269 3.45 -9.18 3.52
N SER A 270 4.13 -8.23 4.18
CA SER A 270 5.60 -8.24 4.31
C SER A 270 6.08 -9.49 5.03
N ARG A 271 5.46 -9.85 6.17
CA ARG A 271 5.79 -11.10 6.89
C ARG A 271 5.53 -12.36 6.07
N CYS A 272 4.43 -12.37 5.32
CA CYS A 272 4.10 -13.47 4.41
C CYS A 272 5.20 -13.65 3.36
N LEU A 273 5.62 -12.56 2.71
CA LEU A 273 6.67 -12.60 1.70
C LEU A 273 8.05 -12.95 2.27
N GLU A 274 8.39 -12.44 3.46
CA GLU A 274 9.60 -12.85 4.18
C GLU A 274 9.63 -14.37 4.43
N GLN A 275 8.48 -14.98 4.73
CA GLN A 275 8.40 -16.43 4.88
C GLN A 275 8.63 -17.16 3.56
N ALA A 276 8.06 -16.67 2.45
CA ALA A 276 8.32 -17.22 1.12
C ALA A 276 9.82 -17.12 0.74
N LEU A 277 10.47 -15.99 1.05
CA LEU A 277 11.91 -15.81 0.84
C LEU A 277 12.74 -16.82 1.65
N LYS A 278 12.36 -17.12 2.89
CA LYS A 278 13.04 -18.13 3.72
C LYS A 278 12.94 -19.53 3.14
N ILE A 279 11.76 -19.90 2.63
CA ILE A 279 11.56 -21.19 1.95
C ILE A 279 12.45 -21.24 0.69
N ASP A 280 12.43 -20.20 -0.14
CA ASP A 280 13.27 -20.13 -1.34
C ASP A 280 14.77 -20.23 -1.03
N ALA A 281 15.23 -19.61 0.06
CA ALA A 281 16.61 -19.75 0.51
C ALA A 281 16.95 -21.19 0.90
N GLY A 282 16.04 -21.91 1.58
CA GLY A 282 16.23 -23.33 1.90
C GLY A 282 16.33 -24.21 0.64
N ILE A 283 15.47 -23.95 -0.36
CA ILE A 283 15.50 -24.64 -1.66
C ILE A 283 16.84 -24.37 -2.37
N GLU A 284 17.27 -23.10 -2.42
CA GLU A 284 18.53 -22.71 -3.05
C GLU A 284 19.72 -23.43 -2.39
N LEU A 285 19.78 -23.45 -1.07
CA LEU A 285 20.85 -24.11 -0.31
C LEU A 285 20.94 -25.61 -0.64
N GLN A 286 19.80 -26.31 -0.68
CA GLN A 286 19.75 -27.73 -1.03
C GLN A 286 20.21 -27.99 -2.47
N LEU A 287 19.74 -27.18 -3.42
CA LEU A 287 20.16 -27.30 -4.82
C LEU A 287 21.65 -27.03 -5.01
N ARG A 288 22.22 -26.07 -4.26
CA ARG A 288 23.66 -25.82 -4.28
C ARG A 288 24.45 -26.96 -3.64
N ALA A 289 23.93 -27.59 -2.58
CA ALA A 289 24.56 -28.79 -2.01
C ALA A 289 24.57 -29.96 -2.99
N LEU A 290 23.53 -30.11 -3.82
CA LEU A 290 23.45 -31.15 -4.85
C LEU A 290 24.37 -30.90 -6.06
N THR A 291 24.55 -29.64 -6.45
CA THR A 291 25.26 -29.26 -7.68
C THR A 291 26.68 -28.71 -7.45
N GLY A 292 27.02 -28.37 -6.21
CA GLY A 292 28.27 -27.73 -5.81
C GLY A 292 28.41 -26.28 -6.30
N ASP A 293 27.32 -25.65 -6.74
CA ASP A 293 27.36 -24.34 -7.39
C ASP A 293 27.59 -23.17 -6.42
N GLN A 294 28.66 -22.42 -6.67
CA GLN A 294 29.07 -21.26 -5.86
C GLN A 294 28.81 -19.91 -6.55
N LYS A 295 28.13 -19.89 -7.70
CA LYS A 295 27.88 -18.63 -8.42
C LYS A 295 26.88 -17.77 -7.63
N PRO A 296 27.10 -16.45 -7.52
CA PRO A 296 26.17 -15.57 -6.83
C PRO A 296 24.84 -15.48 -7.60
N ASN A 297 23.76 -15.18 -6.87
CA ASN A 297 22.45 -14.93 -7.46
C ASN A 297 22.50 -13.71 -8.40
N PRO A 298 21.86 -13.78 -9.58
CA PRO A 298 21.87 -12.68 -10.54
C PRO A 298 21.05 -11.49 -10.02
N ILE A 299 21.42 -10.27 -10.42
CA ILE A 299 20.59 -9.09 -10.17
C ILE A 299 19.36 -9.16 -11.08
N TYR A 300 18.18 -9.24 -10.50
CA TYR A 300 16.93 -9.18 -11.26
C TYR A 300 16.42 -7.74 -11.31
N THR A 301 16.10 -7.28 -12.52
CA THR A 301 15.58 -5.92 -12.76
C THR A 301 14.09 -5.98 -13.04
N VAL A 302 13.31 -5.28 -12.24
CA VAL A 302 11.92 -4.94 -12.55
C VAL A 302 11.93 -3.61 -13.31
N PRO A 303 11.67 -3.61 -14.64
CA PRO A 303 11.73 -2.40 -15.43
C PRO A 303 10.65 -1.42 -15.00
N ALA A 304 10.98 -0.13 -14.97
CA ALA A 304 9.99 0.91 -14.72
C ALA A 304 8.99 0.95 -15.88
N ALA A 305 7.69 0.97 -15.56
CA ALA A 305 6.64 1.09 -16.57
C ALA A 305 6.77 2.44 -17.31
N PRO A 306 6.62 2.48 -18.65
CA PRO A 306 6.67 3.73 -19.39
C PRO A 306 5.57 4.69 -18.92
N ARG A 307 5.92 5.96 -18.70
CA ARG A 307 5.01 7.01 -18.24
C ARG A 307 4.74 8.04 -19.33
N SER A 308 3.46 8.33 -19.53
CA SER A 308 2.99 9.49 -20.31
C SER A 308 3.34 10.81 -19.63
N PHE A 309 3.25 11.92 -20.35
CA PHE A 309 3.52 13.24 -19.78
C PHE A 309 2.61 13.57 -18.58
N ILE A 310 1.31 13.27 -18.69
CA ILE A 310 0.33 13.50 -17.62
C ILE A 310 0.69 12.68 -16.37
N GLU A 311 1.05 11.40 -16.55
CA GLU A 311 1.48 10.55 -15.44
C GLU A 311 2.76 11.04 -14.78
N ARG A 312 3.68 11.66 -15.53
CA ARG A 312 4.88 12.28 -14.94
C ARG A 312 4.54 13.51 -14.09
N LEU A 313 3.53 14.29 -14.49
CA LEU A 313 3.05 15.42 -13.69
C LEU A 313 2.37 14.94 -12.40
N ILE A 314 1.49 13.93 -12.51
CA ILE A 314 0.85 13.28 -11.35
C ILE A 314 1.92 12.72 -10.40
N ASP A 315 2.92 12.04 -10.95
CA ASP A 315 4.04 11.50 -10.17
C ASP A 315 4.82 12.62 -9.48
N GLY A 316 5.14 13.70 -10.20
CA GLY A 316 5.84 14.86 -9.63
C GLY A 316 5.07 15.53 -8.48
N PHE A 317 3.74 15.67 -8.59
CA PHE A 317 2.92 16.18 -7.51
C PHE A 317 2.93 15.24 -6.29
N ALA A 318 2.70 13.95 -6.53
CA ALA A 318 2.71 12.94 -5.47
C ALA A 318 4.07 12.83 -4.77
N ASP A 319 5.16 12.97 -5.51
CA ASP A 319 6.51 12.97 -4.97
C ASP A 319 6.87 14.26 -4.24
N ILE A 320 6.10 15.35 -4.40
CA ILE A 320 6.19 16.54 -3.55
C ILE A 320 5.35 16.34 -2.29
N MET A 321 4.14 15.81 -2.44
CA MET A 321 3.18 15.62 -1.35
C MET A 321 3.60 14.51 -0.38
N GLY A 322 3.88 13.29 -0.85
CA GLY A 322 4.36 12.14 -0.03
C GLY A 322 5.80 12.26 0.49
N SER A 323 6.43 13.39 0.20
CA SER A 323 7.80 13.74 0.49
C SER A 323 7.90 14.57 1.77
N GLY A 324 9.12 14.73 2.31
CA GLY A 324 9.34 15.67 3.41
C GLY A 324 8.99 17.12 3.03
N ALA A 325 8.96 17.44 1.73
CA ALA A 325 8.61 18.77 1.23
C ALA A 325 7.13 19.11 1.48
N GLY A 326 6.20 18.18 1.25
CA GLY A 326 4.77 18.35 1.50
C GLY A 326 4.53 18.75 2.96
N VAL A 327 5.09 18.01 3.91
CA VAL A 327 5.00 18.30 5.35
C VAL A 327 5.53 19.70 5.68
N VAL A 328 6.66 20.10 5.09
CA VAL A 328 7.23 21.44 5.29
C VAL A 328 6.31 22.52 4.74
N ILE A 329 5.73 22.32 3.55
CA ILE A 329 4.75 23.25 2.95
C ILE A 329 3.53 23.39 3.87
N SER A 330 3.00 22.27 4.37
CA SER A 330 1.87 22.26 5.31
C SER A 330 2.18 23.03 6.60
N LEU A 331 3.36 22.81 7.17
CA LEU A 331 3.78 23.47 8.41
C LEU A 331 3.97 24.98 8.19
N LEU A 332 4.61 25.38 7.09
CA LEU A 332 4.77 26.79 6.72
C LEU A 332 3.41 27.47 6.53
N PHE A 333 2.49 26.82 5.80
CA PHE A 333 1.14 27.35 5.61
C PHE A 333 0.41 27.53 6.94
N THR A 334 0.49 26.54 7.84
CA THR A 334 -0.15 26.59 9.17
C THR A 334 0.43 27.72 10.02
N VAL A 335 1.75 27.91 10.00
CA VAL A 335 2.43 29.00 10.71
C VAL A 335 1.99 30.35 10.16
N ILE A 336 1.94 30.52 8.84
CA ILE A 336 1.45 31.76 8.20
C ILE A 336 -0.02 32.03 8.58
N TRP A 337 -0.86 31.00 8.56
CA TRP A 337 -2.25 31.11 8.95
C TRP A 337 -2.39 31.58 10.41
N ILE A 338 -1.67 30.99 11.37
CA ILE A 338 -1.64 31.43 12.77
C ILE A 338 -1.19 32.89 12.89
N ILE A 339 -0.11 33.27 12.20
CA ILE A 339 0.45 34.63 12.26
C ILE A 339 -0.52 35.67 11.66
N SER A 340 -1.34 35.30 10.68
CA SER A 340 -2.34 36.20 10.09
C SER A 340 -3.57 36.43 10.97
N GLY A 341 -3.77 35.61 12.01
CA GLY A 341 -4.93 35.69 12.91
C GLY A 341 -5.14 37.04 13.58
N PRO A 342 -4.12 37.63 14.23
CA PRO A 342 -4.24 38.95 14.84
C PRO A 342 -4.64 40.06 13.85
N ALA A 343 -4.12 40.02 12.61
CA ALA A 343 -4.45 41.01 11.58
C ALA A 343 -5.92 40.89 11.12
N LEU A 344 -6.44 39.67 11.08
CA LEU A 344 -7.81 39.36 10.66
C LEU A 344 -8.82 39.25 11.83
N LYS A 345 -8.38 39.62 13.05
CA LYS A 345 -9.18 39.61 14.28
C LYS A 345 -9.82 38.26 14.63
N PHE A 346 -9.26 37.16 14.13
CA PHE A 346 -9.78 35.79 14.36
C PHE A 346 -11.28 35.65 14.02
N ASN A 347 -11.76 36.35 12.98
CA ASN A 347 -13.15 36.25 12.53
C ASN A 347 -13.41 34.94 11.76
N ASP A 348 -14.68 34.68 11.43
CA ASP A 348 -15.08 33.44 10.74
C ASP A 348 -14.39 33.26 9.38
N ASN A 349 -14.19 34.36 8.64
CA ASN A 349 -13.39 34.35 7.41
C ASN A 349 -11.94 33.88 7.64
N TRP A 350 -11.29 34.27 8.74
CA TRP A 350 -9.95 33.80 9.07
C TRP A 350 -9.94 32.31 9.41
N TRP A 351 -10.94 31.85 10.16
CA TRP A 351 -11.07 30.43 10.50
C TRP A 351 -11.29 29.57 9.24
N LEU A 352 -12.00 30.05 8.22
CA LEU A 352 -12.30 29.26 7.02
C LEU A 352 -11.11 29.11 6.07
N ILE A 353 -10.13 30.02 6.08
CA ILE A 353 -9.00 30.01 5.13
C ILE A 353 -8.23 28.69 5.16
N ILE A 354 -7.94 28.16 6.36
CA ILE A 354 -7.19 26.92 6.51
C ILE A 354 -7.96 25.75 5.90
N GLY A 355 -9.26 25.64 6.22
CA GLY A 355 -10.15 24.62 5.69
C GLY A 355 -10.28 24.68 4.17
N THR A 356 -10.44 25.87 3.60
CA THR A 356 -10.49 26.07 2.14
C THR A 356 -9.19 25.65 1.46
N PHE A 357 -8.03 26.02 2.02
CA PHE A 357 -6.74 25.58 1.47
C PHE A 357 -6.58 24.06 1.52
N THR A 358 -6.78 23.46 2.70
CA THR A 358 -6.62 22.02 2.88
C THR A 358 -7.61 21.22 2.06
N GLY A 359 -8.87 21.66 1.96
CA GLY A 359 -9.90 20.96 1.19
C GLY A 359 -9.68 21.01 -0.32
N LEU A 360 -9.19 22.14 -0.86
CA LEU A 360 -8.86 22.23 -2.29
C LEU A 360 -7.68 21.33 -2.66
N ILE A 361 -6.65 21.28 -1.81
CA ILE A 361 -5.50 20.40 -2.04
C ILE A 361 -5.89 18.92 -1.81
N GLY A 362 -6.58 18.60 -0.71
CA GLY A 362 -7.06 17.26 -0.38
C GLY A 362 -7.94 16.67 -1.48
N PHE A 363 -8.80 17.48 -2.09
CA PHE A 363 -9.58 17.06 -3.25
C PHE A 363 -8.72 16.64 -4.45
N ILE A 364 -7.68 17.41 -4.80
CA ILE A 364 -6.75 17.01 -5.86
C ILE A 364 -5.99 15.74 -5.45
N ASP A 365 -5.54 15.71 -4.20
CA ASP A 365 -4.72 14.65 -3.64
C ASP A 365 -5.47 13.31 -3.62
N GLY A 366 -6.74 13.29 -3.25
CA GLY A 366 -7.58 12.09 -3.27
C GLY A 366 -7.66 11.44 -4.67
N PHE A 367 -7.78 12.23 -5.72
CA PHE A 367 -7.74 11.71 -7.10
C PHE A 367 -6.34 11.24 -7.52
N ILE A 368 -5.30 11.96 -7.10
CA ILE A 368 -3.91 11.57 -7.39
C ILE A 368 -3.57 10.26 -6.69
N LEU A 369 -3.85 10.15 -5.39
CA LEU A 369 -3.68 8.95 -4.58
C LEU A 369 -4.42 7.76 -5.22
N ARG A 370 -5.69 7.94 -5.61
CA ARG A 370 -6.45 6.87 -6.27
C ARG A 370 -5.85 6.46 -7.62
N SER A 371 -5.32 7.40 -8.41
CA SER A 371 -4.70 7.12 -9.70
C SER A 371 -3.35 6.41 -9.56
N LEU A 372 -2.53 6.81 -8.58
CA LEU A 372 -1.31 6.10 -8.23
C LEU A 372 -1.61 4.66 -7.83
N TYR A 373 -2.55 4.49 -6.89
CA TYR A 373 -2.96 3.19 -6.37
C TYR A 373 -3.40 2.25 -7.50
N PHE A 374 -4.29 2.72 -8.38
CA PHE A 374 -4.78 1.95 -9.55
C PHE A 374 -3.64 1.36 -10.38
N ARG A 375 -2.65 2.20 -10.67
CA ARG A 375 -1.56 1.90 -11.59
C ARG A 375 -0.51 1.00 -10.93
N GLU A 376 -0.21 1.23 -9.67
CA GLU A 376 0.73 0.42 -8.89
C GLU A 376 0.20 -0.98 -8.63
N GLU A 377 -1.10 -1.09 -8.29
CA GLU A 377 -1.76 -2.38 -8.12
C GLU A 377 -1.78 -3.17 -9.43
N SER A 378 -2.15 -2.54 -10.54
CA SER A 378 -2.13 -3.17 -11.87
C SER A 378 -0.74 -3.68 -12.26
N PHE A 379 0.30 -2.90 -11.97
CA PHE A 379 1.69 -3.29 -12.23
C PHE A 379 2.15 -4.44 -11.32
N THR A 380 1.83 -4.37 -10.04
CA THR A 380 2.14 -5.42 -9.06
C THR A 380 1.49 -6.75 -9.44
N LYS A 381 0.20 -6.72 -9.82
CA LYS A 381 -0.53 -7.90 -10.30
C LYS A 381 0.15 -8.55 -11.50
N PHE A 382 0.59 -7.76 -12.46
CA PHE A 382 1.35 -8.25 -13.60
C PHE A 382 2.65 -8.95 -13.17
N GLN A 383 3.36 -8.40 -12.18
CA GLN A 383 4.60 -9.01 -11.66
C GLN A 383 4.35 -10.33 -10.90
N PHE A 384 3.28 -10.42 -10.13
CA PHE A 384 2.85 -11.69 -9.50
C PHE A 384 2.49 -12.75 -10.54
N GLN A 385 1.73 -12.38 -11.57
CA GLN A 385 1.40 -13.30 -12.67
C GLN A 385 2.64 -13.76 -13.41
N LYS A 386 3.58 -12.86 -13.72
CA LYS A 386 4.87 -13.21 -14.34
C LYS A 386 5.66 -14.21 -13.49
N LEU A 387 5.67 -14.04 -12.17
CA LEU A 387 6.28 -14.99 -11.23
C LEU A 387 5.55 -16.33 -11.28
N ALA A 388 4.23 -16.33 -11.18
CA ALA A 388 3.41 -17.54 -11.23
C ALA A 388 3.64 -18.35 -12.51
N SER A 389 3.56 -17.72 -13.69
CA SER A 389 3.80 -18.40 -14.97
C SER A 389 5.20 -18.99 -15.04
N SER A 390 6.20 -18.29 -14.50
CA SER A 390 7.58 -18.77 -14.51
C SER A 390 7.83 -19.93 -13.55
N ASP A 391 7.18 -19.92 -12.40
CA ASP A 391 7.22 -21.01 -11.43
C ASP A 391 6.54 -22.27 -11.99
N SER A 392 5.40 -22.11 -12.68
CA SER A 392 4.69 -23.21 -13.31
C SER A 392 5.56 -23.94 -14.34
N ILE A 393 6.34 -23.19 -15.15
CA ILE A 393 7.30 -23.79 -16.11
C ILE A 393 8.38 -24.61 -15.38
N LEU A 394 8.83 -24.15 -14.20
CA LEU A 394 9.83 -24.85 -13.41
C LEU A 394 9.25 -26.12 -12.76
N LEU A 395 8.01 -26.07 -12.27
CA LEU A 395 7.30 -27.23 -11.73
C LEU A 395 6.97 -28.27 -12.83
N GLU A 396 6.64 -27.82 -14.03
CA GLU A 396 6.39 -28.70 -15.19
C GLU A 396 7.63 -29.50 -15.56
N LYS A 397 8.82 -28.89 -15.52
CA LYS A 397 10.11 -29.59 -15.69
C LYS A 397 10.35 -30.67 -14.64
N LEU A 398 9.79 -30.53 -13.45
CA LEU A 398 9.86 -31.51 -12.36
C LEU A 398 8.72 -32.54 -12.43
N HIS A 399 7.93 -32.55 -13.52
CA HIS A 399 6.76 -33.39 -13.70
C HIS A 399 5.66 -33.19 -12.64
N ILE A 400 5.54 -31.97 -12.10
CA ILE A 400 4.52 -31.62 -11.10
C ILE A 400 3.37 -30.88 -11.80
N LEU A 401 2.19 -31.48 -11.82
CA LEU A 401 1.00 -30.84 -12.37
C LEU A 401 0.38 -29.88 -11.34
N TYR A 402 0.72 -28.59 -11.44
CA TYR A 402 0.07 -27.55 -10.65
C TYR A 402 -0.99 -26.81 -11.49
N LYS A 403 -2.27 -27.02 -11.16
CA LYS A 403 -3.35 -26.22 -11.74
C LYS A 403 -3.41 -24.87 -11.02
N GLN A 404 -3.18 -23.80 -11.77
CA GLN A 404 -3.35 -22.44 -11.26
C GLN A 404 -4.82 -22.21 -10.88
N GLU A 405 -5.06 -21.66 -9.70
CA GLU A 405 -6.41 -21.32 -9.23
C GLU A 405 -7.02 -20.28 -10.19
N GLU A 406 -8.25 -20.55 -10.63
CA GLU A 406 -8.98 -19.61 -11.48
C GLU A 406 -9.40 -18.39 -10.66
N PRO A 407 -9.35 -17.18 -11.26
CA PRO A 407 -9.79 -15.99 -10.56
C PRO A 407 -11.26 -16.11 -10.17
N ARG A 408 -11.56 -15.68 -8.94
CA ARG A 408 -12.93 -15.67 -8.42
C ARG A 408 -13.85 -14.86 -9.34
N THR A 409 -15.07 -15.36 -9.54
CA THR A 409 -16.10 -14.63 -10.28
C THR A 409 -16.65 -13.48 -9.42
N LEU A 410 -16.56 -12.26 -9.96
CA LEU A 410 -17.02 -11.06 -9.28
C LEU A 410 -18.55 -10.94 -9.37
N GLY A 411 -19.19 -10.66 -8.23
CA GLY A 411 -20.62 -10.36 -8.14
C GLY A 411 -20.99 -9.03 -8.81
N PHE A 412 -22.28 -8.82 -9.10
CA PHE A 412 -22.75 -7.59 -9.77
C PHE A 412 -22.41 -6.30 -8.99
N ALA A 413 -22.67 -6.30 -7.67
CA ALA A 413 -22.36 -5.18 -6.78
C ALA A 413 -20.87 -4.83 -6.78
N GLU A 414 -20.02 -5.85 -6.77
CA GLU A 414 -18.56 -5.71 -6.78
C GLU A 414 -18.04 -5.17 -8.12
N ARG A 415 -18.63 -5.60 -9.24
CA ARG A 415 -18.31 -5.04 -10.56
C ARG A 415 -18.63 -3.55 -10.65
N ILE A 416 -19.76 -3.12 -10.09
CA ILE A 416 -20.14 -1.70 -10.07
C ILE A 416 -19.15 -0.91 -9.23
N SER A 417 -18.87 -1.34 -8.01
CA SER A 417 -17.96 -0.61 -7.13
C SER A 417 -16.56 -0.55 -7.72
N LEU A 418 -16.06 -1.62 -8.33
CA LEU A 418 -14.79 -1.63 -9.08
C LEU A 418 -14.80 -0.69 -10.28
N SER A 419 -15.90 -0.63 -11.03
CA SER A 419 -16.04 0.30 -12.16
C SER A 419 -15.96 1.76 -11.69
N ILE A 420 -16.67 2.11 -10.61
CA ILE A 420 -16.59 3.43 -9.97
C ILE A 420 -15.15 3.71 -9.53
N GLY A 421 -14.51 2.76 -8.85
CA GLY A 421 -13.13 2.89 -8.43
C GLY A 421 -12.17 3.13 -9.59
N ASN A 422 -12.32 2.36 -10.69
CA ASN A 422 -11.49 2.48 -11.87
C ASN A 422 -11.69 3.81 -12.60
N ALA A 423 -12.92 4.34 -12.61
CA ALA A 423 -13.21 5.68 -13.13
C ALA A 423 -12.48 6.76 -12.30
N CYS A 424 -12.56 6.69 -10.97
CA CYS A 424 -11.85 7.61 -10.07
C CYS A 424 -10.32 7.49 -10.15
N GLY A 425 -9.79 6.30 -10.45
CA GLY A 425 -8.35 6.05 -10.63
C GLY A 425 -7.81 6.38 -12.03
N HIS A 426 -8.68 6.72 -12.97
CA HIS A 426 -8.25 7.03 -14.33
C HIS A 426 -7.38 8.30 -14.36
N ARG A 427 -6.31 8.30 -15.16
CA ARG A 427 -5.34 9.42 -15.22
C ARG A 427 -5.95 10.79 -15.51
N TYR A 428 -7.07 10.83 -16.25
CA TYR A 428 -7.79 12.08 -16.55
C TYR A 428 -8.66 12.58 -15.40
N ALA A 429 -9.01 11.74 -14.42
CA ALA A 429 -9.77 12.15 -13.25
C ALA A 429 -8.97 13.16 -12.41
N SER A 430 -7.66 12.91 -12.20
CA SER A 430 -6.75 13.84 -11.52
C SER A 430 -6.55 15.16 -12.28
N VAL A 431 -6.60 15.15 -13.62
CA VAL A 431 -6.55 16.40 -14.41
C VAL A 431 -7.87 17.16 -14.29
N GLY A 432 -9.00 16.43 -14.32
CA GLY A 432 -10.33 16.99 -14.10
C GLY A 432 -10.47 17.64 -12.74
N SER A 433 -9.88 17.06 -11.68
CA SER A 433 -9.94 17.65 -10.34
C SER A 433 -9.20 18.99 -10.26
N VAL A 434 -8.04 19.14 -10.92
CA VAL A 434 -7.35 20.43 -11.03
C VAL A 434 -8.21 21.46 -11.76
N ALA A 435 -8.88 21.08 -12.85
CA ALA A 435 -9.77 21.97 -13.59
C ALA A 435 -10.94 22.44 -12.70
N VAL A 436 -11.54 21.53 -11.91
CA VAL A 436 -12.60 21.87 -10.95
C VAL A 436 -12.09 22.86 -9.90
N VAL A 437 -10.91 22.64 -9.32
CA VAL A 437 -10.31 23.57 -8.34
C VAL A 437 -10.07 24.95 -8.95
N ILE A 438 -9.56 25.03 -10.18
CA ILE A 438 -9.38 26.32 -10.87
C ILE A 438 -10.72 27.05 -11.04
N ILE A 439 -11.78 26.33 -11.44
CA ILE A 439 -13.13 26.91 -11.56
C ILE A 439 -13.62 27.42 -10.20
N LEU A 440 -13.48 26.62 -9.14
CA LEU A 440 -13.86 27.02 -7.78
C LEU A 440 -13.12 28.27 -7.32
N LEU A 441 -11.81 28.36 -7.59
CA LEU A 441 -10.99 29.54 -7.26
C LEU A 441 -11.41 30.79 -8.03
N ILE A 442 -11.76 30.67 -9.31
CA ILE A 442 -12.29 31.78 -10.11
C ILE A 442 -13.61 32.29 -9.54
N VAL A 443 -14.53 31.36 -9.18
CA VAL A 443 -15.81 31.71 -8.57
C VAL A 443 -15.64 32.33 -7.18
N ALA A 444 -14.77 31.78 -6.33
CA ALA A 444 -14.51 32.36 -5.02
C ALA A 444 -13.87 33.75 -5.12
N SER A 445 -12.98 33.96 -6.10
CA SER A 445 -12.36 35.26 -6.37
C SER A 445 -13.38 36.29 -6.86
N SER A 446 -14.35 35.89 -7.69
CA SER A 446 -15.44 36.79 -8.12
C SER A 446 -16.39 37.13 -6.96
N MET A 447 -16.51 36.23 -5.98
CA MET A 447 -17.23 36.44 -4.72
C MET A 447 -16.38 37.14 -3.63
N LEU A 448 -15.24 37.73 -4.01
CA LEU A 448 -14.33 38.48 -3.13
C LEU A 448 -13.91 37.70 -1.87
N TRP A 449 -13.79 36.37 -1.96
CA TRP A 449 -13.42 35.51 -0.83
C TRP A 449 -14.32 35.68 0.41
N SER A 450 -15.59 36.02 0.18
CA SER A 450 -16.64 36.01 1.22
C SER A 450 -16.80 34.62 1.85
N GLU A 451 -17.41 34.54 3.03
CA GLU A 451 -17.69 33.28 3.72
C GLU A 451 -18.40 32.28 2.81
N SER A 452 -19.38 32.74 2.03
CA SER A 452 -20.09 31.91 1.05
C SER A 452 -19.18 31.43 -0.08
N GLY A 453 -18.24 32.26 -0.56
CA GLY A 453 -17.25 31.86 -1.55
C GLY A 453 -16.26 30.81 -1.02
N GLN A 454 -15.83 30.96 0.24
CA GLN A 454 -14.94 30.00 0.92
C GLN A 454 -15.65 28.66 1.18
N LEU A 455 -16.89 28.69 1.66
CA LEU A 455 -17.72 27.50 1.87
C LEU A 455 -18.08 26.80 0.56
N LEU A 456 -18.23 27.53 -0.54
CA LEU A 456 -18.43 26.96 -1.88
C LEU A 456 -17.19 26.23 -2.41
N CYS A 457 -16.00 26.70 -2.06
CA CYS A 457 -14.77 25.95 -2.32
C CYS A 457 -14.66 24.71 -1.44
N ASN A 458 -15.05 24.80 -0.16
CA ASN A 458 -14.78 23.76 0.84
C ASN A 458 -15.81 22.61 0.84
N THR A 459 -17.10 22.92 0.79
CA THR A 459 -18.18 21.93 0.95
C THR A 459 -18.17 20.86 -0.15
N PRO A 460 -18.12 21.23 -1.46
CA PRO A 460 -18.11 20.24 -2.53
C PRO A 460 -16.82 19.40 -2.54
N THR A 461 -15.67 20.01 -2.23
CA THR A 461 -14.38 19.31 -2.20
C THR A 461 -14.35 18.27 -1.09
N MET A 462 -14.78 18.63 0.13
CA MET A 462 -14.85 17.70 1.27
C MET A 462 -15.81 16.53 1.02
N ILE A 463 -16.96 16.79 0.38
CA ILE A 463 -17.91 15.73 0.02
C ILE A 463 -17.26 14.74 -0.97
N VAL A 464 -16.63 15.23 -2.02
CA VAL A 464 -16.01 14.34 -3.00
C VAL A 464 -14.81 13.60 -2.41
N GLU A 465 -14.00 14.27 -1.59
CA GLU A 465 -12.88 13.66 -0.88
C GLU A 465 -13.36 12.54 0.07
N GLY A 466 -14.44 12.77 0.82
CA GLY A 466 -15.05 11.76 1.68
C GLY A 466 -15.52 10.54 0.91
N PHE A 467 -16.10 10.76 -0.27
CA PHE A 467 -16.45 9.67 -1.18
C PHE A 467 -15.22 8.94 -1.72
N LEU A 468 -14.15 9.66 -2.09
CA LEU A 468 -12.92 9.06 -2.58
C LEU A 468 -12.22 8.18 -1.53
N LEU A 469 -12.28 8.53 -0.24
CA LEU A 469 -11.77 7.67 0.84
C LEU A 469 -12.55 6.35 0.93
N LEU A 470 -13.88 6.37 0.76
CA LEU A 470 -14.68 5.13 0.69
C LEU A 470 -14.30 4.28 -0.52
N VAL A 471 -14.12 4.92 -1.68
CA VAL A 471 -13.63 4.27 -2.90
C VAL A 471 -12.23 3.67 -2.69
N LEU A 472 -11.37 4.34 -1.95
CA LEU A 472 -10.02 3.87 -1.64
C LEU A 472 -10.04 2.68 -0.67
N ILE A 473 -10.92 2.69 0.34
CA ILE A 473 -11.16 1.52 1.21
C ILE A 473 -11.65 0.33 0.38
N GLN A 474 -12.61 0.54 -0.52
CA GLN A 474 -13.13 -0.52 -1.40
C GLN A 474 -12.05 -1.11 -2.30
N ALA A 475 -11.25 -0.24 -2.96
CA ALA A 475 -10.11 -0.67 -3.76
C ALA A 475 -9.09 -1.44 -2.91
N HIS A 476 -8.82 -0.99 -1.69
CA HIS A 476 -7.91 -1.67 -0.78
C HIS A 476 -8.39 -3.06 -0.37
N ASN A 477 -9.67 -3.21 -0.02
CA ASN A 477 -10.25 -4.50 0.34
C ASN A 477 -10.12 -5.50 -0.81
N HIS A 478 -10.49 -5.07 -2.03
CA HIS A 478 -10.39 -5.91 -3.22
C HIS A 478 -8.93 -6.31 -3.50
N ALA A 479 -8.01 -5.35 -3.49
CA ALA A 479 -6.59 -5.58 -3.68
C ALA A 479 -6.00 -6.56 -2.64
N ASN A 480 -6.50 -6.52 -1.40
CA ASN A 480 -6.06 -7.40 -0.33
C ASN A 480 -6.56 -8.84 -0.52
N GLU A 481 -7.79 -9.02 -0.99
CA GLU A 481 -8.32 -10.33 -1.36
C GLU A 481 -7.55 -10.95 -2.54
N GLU A 482 -7.28 -10.16 -3.60
CA GLU A 482 -6.46 -10.63 -4.74
C GLU A 482 -5.04 -10.99 -4.29
N ARG A 483 -4.38 -10.13 -3.50
CA ARG A 483 -3.04 -10.39 -2.98
C ARG A 483 -2.98 -11.62 -2.08
N ALA A 484 -4.02 -11.88 -1.30
CA ALA A 484 -4.10 -13.09 -0.49
C ALA A 484 -4.14 -14.36 -1.36
N ALA A 485 -4.89 -14.33 -2.47
CA ALA A 485 -4.93 -15.43 -3.44
C ALA A 485 -3.60 -15.60 -4.20
N ASP A 486 -2.97 -14.50 -4.63
CA ASP A 486 -1.66 -14.54 -5.29
C ASP A 486 -0.57 -15.10 -4.36
N PHE A 487 -0.57 -14.69 -3.09
CA PHE A 487 0.35 -15.20 -2.08
C PHE A 487 0.11 -16.66 -1.76
N SER A 488 -1.16 -17.05 -1.60
CA SER A 488 -1.61 -18.44 -1.49
C SER A 488 -0.98 -19.28 -2.59
N GLY A 489 -1.19 -18.90 -3.85
CA GLY A 489 -0.62 -19.60 -5.00
C GLY A 489 0.90 -19.65 -4.98
N LEU A 490 1.56 -18.54 -4.64
CA LEU A 490 3.03 -18.48 -4.51
C LEU A 490 3.55 -19.50 -3.51
N LEU A 491 3.00 -19.52 -2.29
CA LEU A 491 3.44 -20.42 -1.23
C LEU A 491 3.21 -21.89 -1.63
N LYS A 492 2.08 -22.22 -2.27
CA LYS A 492 1.79 -23.53 -2.91
C LYS A 492 2.93 -23.98 -3.80
N ARG A 493 3.32 -23.12 -4.75
CA ARG A 493 4.38 -23.44 -5.70
C ARG A 493 5.74 -23.60 -5.02
N ARG A 494 6.06 -22.78 -4.02
CA ARG A 494 7.33 -22.88 -3.27
C ARG A 494 7.43 -24.15 -2.43
N LEU A 495 6.35 -24.51 -1.74
CA LEU A 495 6.32 -25.73 -0.94
C LEU A 495 6.44 -26.98 -1.82
N LEU A 496 5.72 -27.01 -2.95
CA LEU A 496 5.85 -28.11 -3.93
C LEU A 496 7.29 -28.22 -4.45
N LEU A 497 7.90 -27.09 -4.81
CA LEU A 497 9.29 -27.05 -5.25
C LEU A 497 10.24 -27.59 -4.16
N HIS A 498 10.07 -27.15 -2.91
CA HIS A 498 10.87 -27.63 -1.79
C HIS A 498 10.74 -29.14 -1.57
N GLY A 499 9.51 -29.68 -1.56
CA GLY A 499 9.29 -31.12 -1.43
C GLY A 499 9.94 -31.95 -2.53
N SER A 500 9.94 -31.44 -3.76
CA SER A 500 10.60 -32.10 -4.88
C SER A 500 12.11 -32.07 -4.79
N VAL A 501 12.70 -30.93 -4.41
CA VAL A 501 14.15 -30.82 -4.21
C VAL A 501 14.63 -31.73 -3.08
N LEU A 502 13.88 -31.83 -1.98
CA LEU A 502 14.18 -32.71 -0.86
C LEU A 502 14.15 -34.20 -1.23
N SER A 503 13.56 -34.56 -2.37
CA SER A 503 13.60 -35.93 -2.88
C SER A 503 14.72 -36.21 -3.88
N LEU A 504 15.52 -35.19 -4.22
CA LEU A 504 16.71 -35.31 -5.06
C LEU A 504 17.98 -35.53 -4.23
N THR A 505 17.94 -35.18 -2.94
CA THR A 505 18.92 -35.58 -1.90
C THR A 505 18.65 -37.00 -1.44
#